data_AF-A0A2G4RFC7-F1
#
_entry.id   AF-A0A2G4RFC7-F1
#
_cell.length_a   1.000
_cell.length_b   1.000
_cell.length_c   1.000
_cell.angle_alpha   90.00
_cell.angle_beta   90.00
_cell.angle_gamma   90.00
#
_symmetry.space_group_name_H-M   'P 1'
#
loop_
_entity.id
_entity.type
_entity.pdbx_description
1 polymer ?
#
loop_
_entity_poly.entity_id
_entity_poly.type
_entity_poly.pdbx_seq_one_letter_code
_entity_poly.pdbx_strand_id
1 'polypeptide(L)'
;MHYDGEVKIYKKNLDIIRSASDYSLDEINEDILNIESKEINEDDEYSKYELEFLRSSMNEICSSYVVLSYHMWEKSVLLWCKNRDKKIPRSWKEYERAAKEIYPCGSDLVYVKCLVNVIKHNSKEDAVFITQGRGIWSEIVKIENDCITYSLNKAFINFIFLIIDESGPK
;
A
#
# COMPACT_ATOMS: atom_id res chain seq x y z
N MET A 1 -23.37 -12.05 18.16
CA MET A 1 -23.74 -11.51 16.84
C MET A 1 -23.41 -10.00 16.71
N HIS A 2 -22.23 -9.53 17.16
CA HIS A 2 -21.81 -8.12 17.01
C HIS A 2 -20.74 -7.90 15.92
N TYR A 3 -20.27 -8.97 15.28
CA TYR A 3 -19.13 -8.93 14.35
C TYR A 3 -19.53 -8.49 12.92
N ASP A 4 -20.73 -8.85 12.47
CA ASP A 4 -21.20 -8.60 11.11
C ASP A 4 -21.27 -7.09 10.77
N GLY A 5 -21.51 -6.24 11.75
CA GLY A 5 -21.53 -4.79 11.56
C GLY A 5 -20.14 -4.19 11.32
N GLU A 6 -19.14 -4.67 12.05
CA GLU A 6 -17.75 -4.21 11.96
C GLU A 6 -17.10 -4.64 10.65
N VAL A 7 -17.34 -5.90 10.26
CA VAL A 7 -16.90 -6.45 8.97
C VAL A 7 -17.50 -5.64 7.82
N LYS A 8 -18.81 -5.35 7.87
CA LYS A 8 -19.48 -4.54 6.84
C LYS A 8 -18.89 -3.13 6.72
N ILE A 9 -18.62 -2.47 7.86
CA ILE A 9 -18.01 -1.13 7.86
C ILE A 9 -16.59 -1.19 7.29
N TYR A 10 -15.79 -2.18 7.69
CA TYR A 10 -14.44 -2.37 7.18
C TYR A 10 -14.43 -2.57 5.66
N LYS A 11 -15.22 -3.53 5.15
CA LYS A 11 -15.33 -3.82 3.72
C LYS A 11 -15.79 -2.60 2.93
N LYS A 12 -16.86 -1.94 3.38
CA LYS A 12 -17.36 -0.71 2.75
C LYS A 12 -16.27 0.36 2.63
N ASN A 13 -15.50 0.58 3.70
CA ASN A 13 -14.46 1.60 3.67
C ASN A 13 -13.29 1.20 2.76
N LEU A 14 -12.92 -0.08 2.73
CA LEU A 14 -11.89 -0.59 1.82
C LEU A 14 -12.34 -0.44 0.36
N ASP A 15 -13.60 -0.75 0.05
CA ASP A 15 -14.18 -0.60 -1.29
C ASP A 15 -14.22 0.87 -1.74
N ILE A 16 -14.51 1.81 -0.82
CA ILE A 16 -14.44 3.25 -1.11
C ILE A 16 -13.02 3.67 -1.47
N ILE A 17 -12.03 3.23 -0.69
CA ILE A 17 -10.62 3.57 -0.93
C ILE A 17 -10.16 2.99 -2.27
N ARG A 18 -10.53 1.74 -2.55
CA ARG A 18 -10.23 1.07 -3.82
C ARG A 18 -10.85 1.81 -5.00
N SER A 19 -12.14 2.15 -4.92
CA SER A 19 -12.83 2.88 -5.99
C SER A 19 -12.20 4.25 -6.25
N ALA A 20 -11.80 4.98 -5.19
CA ALA A 20 -11.09 6.25 -5.32
C ALA A 20 -9.70 6.08 -5.96
N SER A 21 -8.99 5.01 -5.61
CA SER A 21 -7.71 4.70 -6.22
C SER A 21 -7.83 4.33 -7.69
N ASP A 22 -8.86 3.58 -8.08
CA ASP A 22 -9.08 3.21 -9.48
C ASP A 22 -9.31 4.46 -10.32
N TYR A 23 -10.21 5.35 -9.87
CA TYR A 23 -10.50 6.61 -10.56
C TYR A 23 -9.24 7.48 -10.75
N SER A 24 -8.50 7.73 -9.67
CA SER A 24 -7.33 8.62 -9.72
C SER A 24 -6.15 8.03 -10.50
N LEU A 25 -5.96 6.72 -10.45
CA LEU A 25 -4.83 6.06 -11.11
C LEU A 25 -5.12 5.75 -12.58
N ASP A 26 -6.38 5.55 -12.99
CA ASP A 26 -6.72 5.37 -14.40
C ASP A 26 -6.46 6.62 -15.22
N GLU A 27 -6.87 7.79 -14.72
CA GLU A 27 -6.65 9.08 -15.39
C GLU A 27 -5.15 9.32 -15.66
N ILE A 28 -4.31 9.18 -14.62
CA ILE A 28 -2.86 9.38 -14.75
C ILE A 28 -2.22 8.30 -15.64
N ASN A 29 -2.69 7.06 -15.56
CA ASN A 29 -2.14 5.97 -16.37
C ASN A 29 -2.51 6.12 -17.85
N GLU A 30 -3.71 6.62 -18.16
CA GLU A 30 -4.10 6.99 -19.53
C GLU A 30 -3.21 8.11 -20.07
N ASP A 31 -2.94 9.15 -19.28
CA ASP A 31 -2.04 10.24 -19.69
C ASP A 31 -0.60 9.76 -19.95
N ILE A 32 -0.06 8.90 -19.08
CA ILE A 32 1.26 8.28 -19.29
C ILE A 32 1.28 7.49 -20.60
N LEU A 33 0.30 6.60 -20.82
CA LEU A 33 0.22 5.80 -22.05
C LEU A 33 0.07 6.67 -23.29
N ASN A 34 -0.71 7.75 -23.21
CA ASN A 34 -0.90 8.68 -24.31
C ASN A 34 0.41 9.37 -24.69
N ILE A 35 1.22 9.80 -23.71
CA ILE A 35 2.52 10.42 -23.99
C ILE A 35 3.53 9.38 -24.51
N GLU A 36 3.58 8.18 -23.91
CA GLU A 36 4.45 7.09 -24.36
C GLU A 36 4.10 6.58 -25.78
N SER A 37 2.83 6.67 -26.19
CA SER A 37 2.37 6.25 -27.51
C SER A 37 2.75 7.22 -28.64
N LYS A 38 3.04 8.48 -28.31
CA LYS A 38 3.63 9.43 -29.27
C LYS A 38 5.09 9.03 -29.42
N GLU A 39 5.60 8.91 -30.63
CA GLU A 39 7.05 8.72 -30.84
C GLU A 39 7.79 9.91 -30.20
N ILE A 40 8.26 9.73 -28.97
CA ILE A 40 9.08 10.71 -28.27
C ILE A 40 10.44 10.67 -28.97
N ASN A 41 10.64 11.59 -29.92
CA ASN A 41 11.94 11.81 -30.50
C ASN A 41 12.94 12.10 -29.36
N GLU A 42 14.18 11.64 -29.49
CA GLU A 42 15.19 11.80 -28.43
C GLU A 42 15.43 13.26 -28.03
N ASP A 43 15.05 14.22 -28.88
CA ASP A 43 15.15 15.66 -28.68
C ASP A 43 13.93 16.31 -27.98
N ASP A 44 12.86 15.56 -27.70
CA ASP A 44 11.67 16.07 -27.01
C ASP A 44 11.84 16.03 -25.48
N GLU A 45 12.65 16.97 -24.98
CA GLU A 45 12.95 17.14 -23.56
C GLU A 45 11.69 17.46 -22.72
N TYR A 46 10.69 18.10 -23.32
CA TYR A 46 9.44 18.45 -22.64
C TYR A 46 8.60 17.21 -22.33
N SER A 47 8.37 16.34 -23.31
CA SER A 47 7.61 15.09 -23.10
C SER A 47 8.30 14.16 -22.08
N LYS A 48 9.64 14.15 -22.03
CA LYS A 48 10.39 13.40 -21.00
C LYS A 48 10.15 13.94 -19.59
N TYR A 49 10.23 15.27 -19.42
CA TYR A 49 9.94 15.92 -18.14
C TYR A 49 8.49 15.66 -17.69
N GLU A 50 7.53 15.77 -18.61
CA GLU A 50 6.12 15.51 -18.32
C GLU A 50 5.87 14.06 -17.86
N LEU A 51 6.50 13.07 -18.52
CA LEU A 51 6.44 11.67 -18.10
C LEU A 51 7.04 11.44 -16.72
N GLU A 52 8.19 12.03 -16.42
CA GLU A 52 8.81 11.91 -15.10
C GLU A 52 7.93 12.52 -14.01
N PHE A 53 7.32 13.66 -14.29
CA PHE A 53 6.37 14.32 -13.39
C PHE A 53 5.15 13.42 -13.13
N LEU A 54 4.49 12.92 -14.17
CA LEU A 54 3.32 12.05 -14.04
C LEU A 54 3.63 10.76 -13.28
N ARG A 55 4.77 10.12 -13.56
CA ARG A 55 5.22 8.93 -12.83
C ARG A 55 5.49 9.22 -11.36
N SER A 56 6.07 10.39 -11.05
CA SER A 56 6.26 10.83 -9.67
C SER A 56 4.92 11.05 -8.96
N SER A 57 3.97 11.72 -9.60
CA SER A 57 2.62 11.93 -9.05
C SER A 57 1.87 10.60 -8.84
N MET A 58 1.94 9.69 -9.81
CA MET A 58 1.35 8.35 -9.66
C MET A 58 1.95 7.62 -8.44
N ASN A 59 3.27 7.68 -8.27
CA ASN A 59 3.95 7.05 -7.14
C ASN A 59 3.52 7.67 -5.79
N GLU A 60 3.33 8.98 -5.71
CA GLU A 60 2.87 9.69 -4.51
C GLU A 60 1.41 9.32 -4.15
N ILE A 61 0.53 9.27 -5.14
CA ILE A 61 -0.87 8.85 -4.96
C ILE A 61 -0.93 7.39 -4.52
N CYS A 62 -0.19 6.51 -5.19
CA CYS A 62 -0.03 5.12 -4.79
C CYS A 62 0.44 5.00 -3.33
N SER A 63 1.48 5.75 -2.96
CA SER A 63 2.04 5.75 -1.60
C SER A 63 0.99 6.10 -0.54
N SER A 64 0.16 7.10 -0.84
CA SER A 64 -0.94 7.53 0.02
C SER A 64 -1.98 6.41 0.21
N TYR A 65 -2.32 5.68 -0.85
CA TYR A 65 -3.25 4.56 -0.78
C TYR A 65 -2.67 3.35 -0.04
N VAL A 66 -1.37 3.04 -0.18
CA VAL A 66 -0.71 2.00 0.63
C VAL A 66 -0.83 2.31 2.12
N VAL A 67 -0.45 3.53 2.51
CA VAL A 67 -0.49 3.98 3.91
C VAL A 67 -1.91 3.96 4.46
N LEU A 68 -2.88 4.48 3.69
CA LEU A 68 -4.28 4.54 4.12
C LEU A 68 -4.87 3.14 4.32
N SER A 69 -4.63 2.22 3.38
CA SER A 69 -5.16 0.85 3.43
C SER A 69 -4.62 0.06 4.62
N TYR A 70 -3.32 0.19 4.89
CA TYR A 70 -2.71 -0.41 6.06
C TYR A 70 -3.26 0.18 7.38
N HIS A 71 -3.42 1.50 7.47
CA HIS A 71 -4.03 2.12 8.66
C HIS A 71 -5.50 1.73 8.85
N MET A 72 -6.24 1.46 7.78
CA MET A 72 -7.58 0.89 7.86
C MET A 72 -7.58 -0.51 8.46
N TRP A 73 -6.62 -1.34 8.08
CA TRP A 73 -6.40 -2.64 8.70
C TRP A 73 -6.08 -2.50 10.19
N GLU A 74 -5.14 -1.63 10.59
CA GLU A 74 -4.80 -1.39 12.01
C GLU A 74 -6.02 -0.92 12.82
N LYS A 75 -6.81 0.01 12.27
CA LYS A 75 -8.03 0.50 12.91
C LYS A 75 -9.06 -0.61 13.13
N SER A 76 -9.14 -1.59 12.24
CA SER A 76 -10.04 -2.74 12.41
C SER A 76 -9.62 -3.60 13.60
N VAL A 77 -8.31 -3.85 13.77
CA VAL A 77 -7.76 -4.57 14.94
C VAL A 77 -8.05 -3.79 16.23
N LEU A 78 -7.79 -2.47 16.22
CA LEU A 78 -8.03 -1.60 17.38
C LEU A 78 -9.50 -1.59 17.80
N LEU A 79 -10.42 -1.50 16.84
CA LEU A 79 -11.86 -1.49 17.10
C LEU A 79 -12.29 -2.81 17.74
N TRP A 80 -11.81 -3.94 17.21
CA TRP A 80 -12.09 -5.25 17.76
C TRP A 80 -11.57 -5.39 19.20
N CYS A 81 -10.32 -4.97 19.46
CA CYS A 81 -9.74 -5.01 20.80
C CYS A 81 -10.59 -4.19 21.78
N LYS A 82 -10.99 -2.98 21.37
CA LYS A 82 -11.82 -2.08 22.17
C LYS A 82 -13.19 -2.69 22.49
N ASN A 83 -13.86 -3.27 21.50
CA ASN A 83 -15.22 -3.78 21.66
C ASN A 83 -15.29 -5.09 22.48
N ARG A 84 -14.14 -5.72 22.73
CA ARG A 84 -14.02 -6.93 23.57
C ARG A 84 -13.25 -6.70 24.87
N ASP A 85 -13.02 -5.44 25.24
CA ASP A 85 -12.26 -5.06 26.44
C ASP A 85 -10.87 -5.75 26.50
N LYS A 86 -10.22 -5.87 25.35
CA LYS A 86 -8.87 -6.43 25.21
C LYS A 86 -7.84 -5.31 25.27
N LYS A 87 -6.61 -5.67 25.65
CA LYS A 87 -5.46 -4.75 25.60
C LYS A 87 -5.29 -4.19 24.19
N ILE A 88 -5.21 -2.85 24.09
CA ILE A 88 -4.94 -2.15 22.84
C ILE A 88 -3.47 -2.40 22.41
N PRO A 89 -3.22 -2.92 21.20
CA PRO A 89 -1.88 -3.17 20.71
C PRO A 89 -1.09 -1.87 20.48
N ARG A 90 0.20 -1.89 20.82
CA ARG A 90 1.15 -0.75 20.68
C ARG A 90 2.40 -1.10 19.87
N SER A 91 2.53 -2.33 19.43
CA SER A 91 3.65 -2.79 18.60
C SER A 91 3.14 -3.74 17.53
N TRP A 92 3.89 -3.88 16.44
CA TRP A 92 3.57 -4.83 15.37
C TRP A 92 3.25 -6.23 15.89
N LYS A 93 4.08 -6.77 16.79
CA LYS A 93 3.85 -8.11 17.38
C LYS A 93 2.54 -8.20 18.16
N GLU A 94 2.09 -7.12 18.78
CA GLU A 94 0.79 -7.07 19.46
C GLU A 94 -0.36 -6.95 18.46
N TYR A 95 -0.21 -6.16 17.39
CA TYR A 95 -1.18 -6.08 16.30
C TYR A 95 -1.36 -7.42 15.61
N GLU A 96 -0.26 -8.07 15.21
CA GLU A 96 -0.26 -9.37 14.55
C GLU A 96 -0.90 -10.44 15.44
N ARG A 97 -0.57 -10.46 16.73
CA ARG A 97 -1.18 -11.39 17.69
C ARG A 97 -2.69 -11.15 17.82
N ALA A 98 -3.09 -9.89 18.00
CA ALA A 98 -4.49 -9.53 18.11
C ALA A 98 -5.25 -9.91 16.83
N ALA A 99 -4.72 -9.57 15.65
CA ALA A 99 -5.31 -9.90 14.36
C ALA A 99 -5.49 -11.41 14.16
N LYS A 100 -4.49 -12.22 14.54
CA LYS A 100 -4.56 -13.70 14.48
C LYS A 100 -5.66 -14.32 15.36
N GLU A 101 -6.15 -13.61 16.37
CA GLU A 101 -7.34 -14.02 17.14
C GLU A 101 -8.67 -13.80 16.38
N ILE A 102 -8.65 -13.04 15.28
CA ILE A 102 -9.82 -12.55 14.56
C ILE A 102 -9.91 -13.14 13.15
N TYR A 103 -8.81 -13.08 12.39
CA TYR A 103 -8.73 -13.47 10.98
C TYR A 103 -7.31 -13.94 10.63
N PRO A 104 -7.14 -14.73 9.55
CA PRO A 104 -5.83 -15.16 9.11
C PRO A 104 -4.99 -13.94 8.71
N CYS A 105 -3.87 -13.72 9.40
CA CYS A 105 -2.90 -12.71 9.02
C CYS A 105 -1.97 -13.30 7.95
N GLY A 106 -2.08 -12.82 6.71
CA GLY A 106 -1.24 -13.27 5.60
C GLY A 106 0.24 -12.99 5.88
N SER A 107 1.13 -13.84 5.36
CA SER A 107 2.59 -13.65 5.48
C SER A 107 3.03 -12.31 4.91
N ASP A 108 2.34 -11.83 3.88
CA ASP A 108 2.77 -10.68 3.10
C ASP A 108 2.40 -9.34 3.75
N LEU A 109 1.55 -9.35 4.77
CA LEU A 109 1.18 -8.14 5.50
C LEU A 109 2.39 -7.48 6.18
N VAL A 110 3.40 -8.27 6.58
CA VAL A 110 4.64 -7.72 7.15
C VAL A 110 5.40 -6.85 6.15
N TYR A 111 5.42 -7.22 4.88
CA TYR A 111 6.04 -6.42 3.82
C TYR A 111 5.26 -5.13 3.57
N VAL A 112 3.92 -5.18 3.61
CA VAL A 112 3.08 -3.96 3.55
C VAL A 112 3.42 -3.02 4.71
N LYS A 113 3.51 -3.53 5.94
CA LYS A 113 3.90 -2.74 7.12
C LYS A 113 5.30 -2.12 6.93
N CYS A 114 6.26 -2.89 6.43
CA CYS A 114 7.61 -2.40 6.16
C CYS A 114 7.58 -1.30 5.10
N LEU A 115 6.79 -1.47 4.03
CA LEU A 115 6.67 -0.48 2.95
C LEU A 115 6.07 0.83 3.47
N VAL A 116 5.06 0.76 4.34
CA VAL A 116 4.49 1.94 5.02
C VAL A 116 5.55 2.67 5.84
N ASN A 117 6.41 1.94 6.55
CA ASN A 117 7.51 2.56 7.29
C ASN A 117 8.56 3.20 6.38
N VAL A 118 8.86 2.57 5.23
CA VAL A 118 9.74 3.17 4.20
C VAL A 118 9.14 4.47 3.69
N ILE A 119 7.86 4.47 3.29
CA ILE A 119 7.16 5.64 2.78
C ILE A 119 7.12 6.77 3.82
N LYS A 120 6.74 6.47 5.07
CA LYS A 120 6.51 7.50 6.10
C LYS A 120 7.77 8.02 6.77
N HIS A 121 8.79 7.17 6.88
CA HIS A 121 9.94 7.42 7.76
C HIS A 121 11.29 7.23 7.07
N ASN A 122 11.30 6.88 5.78
CA ASN A 122 12.52 6.56 5.05
C ASN A 122 13.35 5.48 5.78
N SER A 123 12.67 4.47 6.34
CA SER A 123 13.28 3.44 7.18
C SER A 123 14.21 2.53 6.38
N LYS A 124 15.53 2.69 6.58
CA LYS A 124 16.54 1.86 5.90
C LYS A 124 16.47 0.38 6.31
N GLU A 125 16.15 0.11 7.57
CA GLU A 125 15.99 -1.27 8.07
C GLU A 125 14.83 -1.97 7.37
N ASP A 126 13.66 -1.32 7.31
CA ASP A 126 12.49 -1.88 6.63
C ASP A 126 12.72 -1.97 5.11
N ALA A 127 13.45 -1.03 4.51
CA ALA A 127 13.82 -1.09 3.10
C ALA A 127 14.70 -2.32 2.81
N VAL A 128 15.75 -2.56 3.62
CA VAL A 128 16.61 -3.74 3.48
C VAL A 128 15.81 -5.03 3.67
N PHE A 129 14.86 -5.06 4.60
CA PHE A 129 13.99 -6.21 4.79
C PHE A 129 13.15 -6.51 3.52
N ILE A 130 12.61 -5.47 2.89
CA ILE A 130 11.81 -5.61 1.66
C ILE A 130 12.67 -6.13 0.49
N THR A 131 13.88 -5.59 0.31
CA THR A 131 14.77 -6.04 -0.79
C THR A 131 15.23 -7.49 -0.65
N GLN A 132 15.22 -8.04 0.58
CA GLN A 132 15.46 -9.46 0.86
C GLN A 132 14.22 -10.34 0.67
N GLY A 133 13.05 -9.74 0.39
CA GLY A 133 11.82 -10.44 0.07
C GLY A 133 11.92 -11.23 -1.24
N ARG A 134 10.91 -12.07 -1.53
CA ARG A 134 10.83 -12.83 -2.78
C ARG A 134 9.83 -12.20 -3.73
N GLY A 135 10.07 -12.40 -5.03
CA GLY A 135 9.16 -12.00 -6.10
C GLY A 135 8.99 -10.49 -6.17
N ILE A 136 7.74 -10.04 -6.26
CA ILE A 136 7.42 -8.61 -6.44
C ILE A 136 8.00 -7.72 -5.33
N TRP A 137 8.17 -8.26 -4.10
CA TRP A 137 8.67 -7.50 -2.96
C TRP A 137 10.08 -6.95 -3.15
N SER A 138 10.98 -7.73 -3.76
CA SER A 138 12.36 -7.30 -4.01
C SER A 138 12.50 -6.26 -5.12
N GLU A 139 11.45 -6.04 -5.92
CA GLU A 139 11.50 -5.14 -7.07
C GLU A 139 10.98 -3.72 -6.77
N ILE A 140 10.16 -3.57 -5.72
CA ILE A 140 9.48 -2.30 -5.43
C ILE A 140 10.43 -1.26 -4.84
N VAL A 141 11.36 -1.69 -3.98
CA VAL A 141 12.26 -0.82 -3.24
C VAL A 141 13.68 -1.04 -3.74
N LYS A 142 14.40 0.05 -4.00
CA LYS A 142 15.83 0.04 -4.32
C LYS A 142 16.58 0.90 -3.32
N ILE A 143 17.81 0.49 -3.03
CA ILE A 143 18.73 1.22 -2.15
C ILE A 143 20.02 1.42 -2.94
N GLU A 144 20.27 2.65 -3.36
CA GLU A 144 21.44 3.02 -4.15
C GLU A 144 22.10 4.25 -3.52
N ASN A 145 23.40 4.20 -3.24
CA ASN A 145 24.15 5.31 -2.62
C ASN A 145 23.49 5.89 -1.36
N ASP A 146 22.96 5.02 -0.48
CA ASP A 146 22.19 5.38 0.72
C ASP A 146 20.86 6.11 0.46
N CYS A 147 20.45 6.28 -0.80
CA CYS A 147 19.12 6.75 -1.17
C CYS A 147 18.15 5.57 -1.32
N ILE A 148 16.99 5.70 -0.69
CA ILE A 148 15.88 4.74 -0.82
C ILE A 148 14.95 5.28 -1.90
N THR A 149 14.71 4.48 -2.93
CA THR A 149 13.71 4.76 -3.96
C THR A 149 12.71 3.63 -4.00
N TYR A 150 11.49 3.94 -4.42
CA TYR A 150 10.46 2.94 -4.63
C TYR A 150 9.58 3.30 -5.80
N SER A 151 9.09 2.29 -6.51
CA SER A 151 8.21 2.45 -7.66
C SER A 151 6.91 1.70 -7.43
N LEU A 152 5.84 2.47 -7.24
CA LEU A 152 4.49 1.97 -7.05
C LEU A 152 3.66 2.35 -8.28
N ASN A 153 2.85 1.40 -8.73
CA ASN A 153 1.93 1.58 -9.84
C ASN A 153 0.56 0.97 -9.49
N LYS A 154 -0.42 1.16 -10.39
CA LYS A 154 -1.78 0.66 -10.17
C LYS A 154 -1.85 -0.85 -9.93
N ALA A 155 -1.09 -1.65 -10.67
CA ALA A 155 -1.07 -3.10 -10.48
C ALA A 155 -0.57 -3.47 -9.07
N PHE A 156 0.46 -2.78 -8.59
CA PHE A 156 1.00 -2.96 -7.26
C PHE A 156 0.01 -2.55 -6.16
N ILE A 157 -0.69 -1.43 -6.33
CA ILE A 157 -1.75 -1.02 -5.40
C ILE A 157 -2.87 -2.04 -5.30
N ASN A 158 -3.30 -2.60 -6.43
CA ASN A 158 -4.28 -3.70 -6.44
C ASN A 158 -3.79 -4.94 -5.68
N PHE A 159 -2.50 -5.28 -5.81
CA PHE A 159 -1.88 -6.35 -5.03
C PHE A 159 -1.89 -6.04 -3.51
N ILE A 160 -1.57 -4.80 -3.12
CA ILE A 160 -1.65 -4.36 -1.71
C ILE A 160 -3.08 -4.48 -1.18
N PHE A 161 -4.10 -4.05 -1.93
CA PHE A 161 -5.50 -4.20 -1.51
C PHE A 161 -5.89 -5.66 -1.30
N LEU A 162 -5.42 -6.56 -2.15
CA LEU A 162 -5.65 -8.00 -1.99
C LEU A 162 -5.07 -8.51 -0.67
N ILE A 163 -3.81 -8.17 -0.36
CA ILE A 163 -3.17 -8.57 0.91
C ILE A 163 -3.93 -8.00 2.12
N ILE A 164 -4.33 -6.73 2.05
CA ILE A 164 -5.09 -6.06 3.13
C ILE A 164 -6.44 -6.74 3.32
N ASP A 165 -7.14 -7.07 2.23
CA ASP A 165 -8.45 -7.72 2.28
C ASP A 165 -8.35 -9.14 2.84
N GLU A 166 -7.36 -9.93 2.37
CA GLU A 166 -7.08 -11.29 2.83
C GLU A 166 -6.69 -11.32 4.30
N SER A 167 -5.92 -10.32 4.74
CA SER A 167 -5.44 -10.21 6.11
C SER A 167 -6.42 -9.50 7.05
N GLY A 168 -7.59 -9.08 6.58
CA GLY A 168 -8.57 -8.31 7.33
C GLY A 168 -9.83 -9.09 7.76
N PRO A 169 -10.78 -8.42 8.43
CA PRO A 169 -12.07 -9.00 8.82
C PRO A 169 -12.82 -9.67 7.65
N LYS A 170 -13.46 -10.82 7.93
CA LYS A 170 -14.23 -11.62 6.95
C LYS A 170 -15.69 -11.78 7.38
#